data_AF-A0A1X7CVA9-F1
#
_entry.id   AF-A0A1X7CVA9-F1
#
_cell.length_a   1.000
_cell.length_b   1.000
_cell.length_c   1.000
_cell.angle_alpha   90.00
_cell.angle_beta   90.00
_cell.angle_gamma   90.00
#
_symmetry.space_group_name_H-M   'P 1'
#
loop_
_entity.id
_entity.type
_entity.pdbx_description
1 polymer ?
#
loop_
_entity_poly.entity_id
_entity_poly.type
_entity_poly.pdbx_seq_one_letter_code
_entity_poly.pdbx_strand_id
1 'polypeptide(L)' 'MHLEILLQEQLISRRRLAAFAAGKVLPLSPGIIHCVEVRVNGRLLALGELVQLEDRLGVELHEVYKWGSA' A
#
# COMPACT_ATOMS: atom_id res chain seq x y z
N MET A 1 12.98 2.04 13.27
CA MET A 1 11.93 2.77 12.52
C MET A 1 11.57 1.92 11.33
N HIS A 2 10.31 1.58 11.16
CA HIS A 2 9.81 0.69 10.10
C HIS A 2 9.02 1.54 9.10
N LEU A 3 9.35 1.44 7.81
CA LEU A 3 8.62 2.13 6.73
C LEU A 3 7.81 1.09 5.96
N GLU A 4 6.53 1.36 5.78
CA GLU A 4 5.58 0.50 5.07
C GLU A 4 5.08 1.25 3.84
N ILE A 5 4.99 0.54 2.72
CA ILE A 5 4.31 1.00 1.51
C ILE A 5 3.13 0.05 1.30
N LEU A 6 1.93 0.52 1.62
CA LEU A 6 0.72 -0.28 1.59
C LEU A 6 -0.11 0.11 0.36
N LEU A 7 -0.15 -0.80 -0.60
CA LEU A 7 -1.05 -0.68 -1.74
C LEU A 7 -2.49 -0.96 -1.32
N GLN A 8 -2.74 -2.02 -0.55
CA GLN A 8 -4.09 -2.33 -0.07
C GLN A 8 -4.07 -3.23 1.16
N GLU A 9 -4.96 -2.96 2.10
CA GLU A 9 -5.30 -3.83 3.22
C GLU A 9 -6.77 -4.24 3.13
N GLN A 10 -7.07 -5.53 3.35
CA GLN A 10 -8.45 -6.05 3.28
C GLN A 10 -8.69 -7.08 4.38
N LEU A 11 -9.85 -6.98 5.04
CA LEU A 11 -10.40 -8.09 5.80
C LEU A 11 -10.97 -9.14 4.84
N ILE A 12 -10.56 -10.39 4.99
CA ILE A 12 -11.01 -11.50 4.14
C ILE A 12 -11.55 -12.66 4.98
N SER A 13 -12.46 -13.45 4.40
CA SER A 13 -12.96 -14.66 5.05
C SER A 13 -11.92 -15.79 5.04
N ARG A 14 -12.01 -16.71 6.01
CA ARG A 14 -11.18 -17.94 6.04
C ARG A 14 -11.30 -18.76 4.76
N ARG A 15 -12.50 -18.79 4.16
CA ARG A 15 -12.75 -19.48 2.87
C ARG A 15 -11.96 -18.84 1.72
N ARG A 16 -11.91 -17.50 1.64
CA ARG A 16 -11.14 -16.79 0.61
C ARG A 16 -9.64 -17.04 0.81
N LEU A 17 -9.17 -17.00 2.06
CA LEU A 17 -7.77 -17.29 2.40
C LEU A 17 -7.36 -18.72 2.00
N ALA A 18 -8.21 -19.71 2.27
CA ALA A 18 -7.93 -21.11 1.95
C ALA A 18 -7.78 -21.39 0.43
N ALA A 19 -8.27 -20.49 -0.43
CA ALA A 19 -8.14 -20.61 -1.88
C ALA A 19 -6.81 -20.05 -2.43
N PHE A 20 -5.92 -19.54 -1.57
CA PHE A 20 -4.65 -18.96 -1.99
C PHE A 20 -3.70 -20.08 -2.45
N ALA A 21 -3.12 -19.90 -3.63
CA ALA A 21 -2.19 -20.83 -4.23
C ALA A 21 -1.23 -20.08 -5.16
N ALA A 22 -0.04 -20.62 -5.41
CA ALA A 22 0.91 -20.06 -6.37
C ALA A 22 0.26 -19.89 -7.75
N GLY A 23 0.53 -18.74 -8.39
CA GLY A 23 -0.06 -18.38 -9.69
C GLY A 23 -1.48 -17.82 -9.63
N LYS A 24 -2.16 -17.81 -8.46
CA LYS A 24 -3.42 -17.09 -8.30
C LYS A 24 -3.16 -15.59 -8.14
N VAL A 25 -4.02 -14.80 -8.78
CA VAL A 25 -3.99 -13.33 -8.72
C VAL A 25 -5.01 -12.86 -7.69
N LEU A 26 -4.58 -12.01 -6.77
CA LEU A 26 -5.48 -11.28 -5.88
C LEU A 26 -5.86 -9.96 -6.55
N PRO A 27 -7.15 -9.74 -6.86
CA PRO A 27 -7.57 -8.49 -7.46
C PRO A 27 -7.40 -7.36 -6.46
N LEU A 28 -6.84 -6.26 -6.95
CA LEU A 28 -6.77 -5.00 -6.25
C LEU A 28 -8.05 -4.20 -6.53
N SER A 29 -8.43 -3.32 -5.59
CA SER A 29 -9.52 -2.39 -5.85
C SER A 29 -9.17 -1.46 -7.03
N PRO A 30 -10.15 -1.10 -7.88
CA PRO A 30 -9.92 -0.13 -8.94
C PRO A 30 -9.36 1.18 -8.39
N GLY A 31 -8.37 1.76 -9.08
CA GLY A 31 -7.79 3.05 -8.72
C GLY A 31 -6.84 3.05 -7.51
N ILE A 32 -6.60 1.90 -6.88
CA ILE A 32 -5.77 1.84 -5.66
C ILE A 32 -4.32 2.30 -5.89
N ILE A 33 -3.84 2.21 -7.13
CA ILE A 33 -2.51 2.70 -7.52
C ILE A 33 -2.35 4.21 -7.30
N HIS A 34 -3.44 4.98 -7.24
CA HIS A 34 -3.41 6.44 -7.01
C HIS A 34 -3.48 6.83 -5.53
N CYS A 35 -3.61 5.86 -4.61
CA CYS A 35 -3.77 6.08 -3.18
C CYS A 35 -2.94 5.08 -2.38
N VAL A 36 -1.65 5.00 -2.69
CA VAL A 36 -0.69 4.20 -1.94
C VAL A 36 -0.40 4.89 -0.61
N GLU A 37 -0.58 4.17 0.48
CA GLU A 37 -0.23 4.66 1.80
C GLU A 37 1.24 4.42 2.10
N VAL A 38 1.93 5.46 2.57
CA VAL A 38 3.26 5.35 3.16
C VAL A 38 3.10 5.52 4.67
N ARG A 39 3.41 4.46 5.44
CA ARG A 39 3.30 4.47 6.90
C ARG A 39 4.66 4.33 7.55
N VAL A 40 4.85 4.93 8.72
CA VAL A 40 5.99 4.66 9.58
C VAL A 40 5.48 4.06 10.89
N ASN A 41 6.01 2.89 11.27
CA ASN A 41 5.56 2.11 12.43
C ASN A 41 4.02 1.98 12.50
N GLY A 42 3.37 1.67 11.37
CA GLY A 42 1.93 1.55 11.24
C GLY A 42 1.13 2.86 11.24
N ARG A 43 1.76 4.03 11.39
CA ARG A 43 1.08 5.34 11.33
C ARG A 43 1.23 5.97 9.95
N LEU A 44 0.13 6.45 9.38
CA LEU A 44 0.13 7.14 8.09
C LEU A 44 1.05 8.37 8.12
N LEU A 45 2.00 8.40 7.20
CA LEU A 45 2.93 9.50 6.99
C LEU A 45 2.61 10.25 5.69
N ALA A 46 2.23 9.54 4.63
CA ALA A 46 1.94 10.14 3.34
C ALA A 46 0.96 9.30 2.51
N LEU A 47 0.32 9.96 1.54
CA LEU A 47 -0.43 9.34 0.45
C LEU A 47 0.25 9.68 -0.87
N GLY A 48 0.21 8.75 -1.83
CA GLY A 48 0.84 8.95 -3.13
C GLY A 48 0.35 7.99 -4.21
N GLU A 49 1.00 8.06 -5.36
CA GLU A 49 0.73 7.23 -6.53
C GLU A 49 1.88 6.25 -6.81
N LEU A 50 1.54 5.01 -7.14
CA LEU A 50 2.49 4.01 -7.60
C LEU A 50 2.98 4.40 -9.00
N VAL A 51 4.27 4.66 -9.13
CA VAL A 51 4.91 5.07 -10.39
C VAL A 51 6.00 4.07 -10.80
N GLN A 52 6.28 4.00 -12.10
CA GLN A 52 7.46 3.30 -12.62
C GLN A 52 8.65 4.26 -12.57
N LEU A 53 9.71 3.87 -11.89
CA LEU A 53 10.99 4.56 -11.83
C LEU A 53 12.05 3.69 -12.49
N GLU A 54 12.34 3.95 -13.77
CA GLU A 54 13.24 3.15 -14.60
C GLU A 54 12.80 1.67 -14.65
N ASP A 55 13.60 0.76 -14.11
CA ASP A 55 13.33 -0.68 -13.99
C ASP A 55 12.68 -1.08 -12.65
N ARG A 56 12.30 -0.09 -11.82
CA ARG A 56 11.75 -0.29 -10.47
C ARG A 56 10.40 0.40 -10.28
N LEU A 57 9.73 0.07 -9.18
CA LEU A 57 8.54 0.77 -8.71
C LEU A 57 8.92 1.82 -7.66
N GLY A 58 8.20 2.94 -7.66
CA GLY A 58 8.29 3.99 -6.66
C GLY A 58 6.91 4.47 -6.24
N VAL A 59 6.87 5.37 -5.24
CA VAL A 59 5.66 6.09 -4.85
C VAL A 59 5.95 7.58 -4.98
N GLU A 60 5.21 8.26 -5.86
CA GLU A 60 5.20 9.72 -5.92
C GLU A 60 4.30 10.25 -4.82
N LEU A 61 4.86 11.01 -3.88
CA LEU A 61 4.12 11.51 -2.71
C LEU A 61 3.26 12.70 -3.12
N HIS A 62 1.94 12.61 -2.90
CA HIS A 62 0.98 13.69 -3.15
C HIS A 62 0.68 14.49 -1.87
N GLU A 63 0.56 13.79 -0.74
CA GLU A 63 0.32 14.39 0.57
C GLU A 63 1.32 13.86 1.59
N VAL A 64 1.91 14.74 2.40
CA VAL A 64 2.81 14.37 3.50
C VAL A 64 2.30 14.99 4.79
N TYR A 65 2.05 14.15 5.79
CA TYR A 65 1.57 14.55 7.11
C TYR A 65 2.72 14.76 8.08
N LYS A 66 2.52 15.67 9.05
CA LYS A 66 3.53 15.94 10.07
C LYS A 66 3.73 14.72 10.95
N TRP A 67 4.98 14.26 11.01
CA TRP A 67 5.40 13.19 11.90
C TRP A 67 5.77 13.76 13.27
N GLY A 68 4.93 13.53 14.26
CA GLY A 68 5.16 14.01 15.63
C GLY A 68 4.80 15.48 15.82
N SER A 69 3.61 15.70 16.33
CA SER A 69 3.27 16.90 17.11
C SER A 69 2.16 16.50 18.07
N ALA A 70 2.56 16.24 19.31
CA ALA A 70 1.73 16.51 20.48
C ALA A 70 2.14 17.88 21.00
#